data_AF-A0A7V1AHK6-F1
#
_entry.id   AF-A0A7V1AHK6-F1
#
_cell.length_a   1.000
_cell.length_b   1.000
_cell.length_c   1.000
_cell.angle_alpha   90.00
_cell.angle_beta   90.00
_cell.angle_gamma   90.00
#
_symmetry.space_group_name_H-M   'P 1'
#
loop_
_entity.id
_entity.type
_entity.pdbx_description
1 polymer ?
#
loop_
_entity_poly.entity_id
_entity_poly.type
_entity_poly.pdbx_seq_one_letter_code
_entity_poly.pdbx_strand_id
1 'polypeptide(L)'
;MSKLKIISDEPDMSGIVKSAINAEIKRLEVGLEKTNREIRKFEEKYSLSSSEFLKGTTADELQGGDEDYIRWSGELKIRERILEDLEKLKDIEYVAN
;
A
#
# COMPACT_ATOMS: atom_id res chain seq x y z
N MET A 1 3.39 15.78 -9.08
CA MET A 1 4.86 15.78 -9.23
C MET A 1 5.53 16.45 -8.05
N SER A 2 6.20 15.64 -7.24
CA SER A 2 7.04 16.12 -6.12
C SER A 2 8.49 16.23 -6.60
N LYS A 3 9.15 17.37 -6.33
CA LYS A 3 10.56 17.57 -6.70
C LYS A 3 11.46 17.27 -5.50
N LEU A 4 12.44 16.38 -5.68
CA LEU A 4 13.40 16.02 -4.65
C LEU A 4 14.81 16.53 -5.03
N LYS A 5 15.36 17.40 -4.19
CA LYS A 5 16.72 17.94 -4.30
C LYS A 5 17.58 17.35 -3.19
N ILE A 6 18.74 16.80 -3.55
CA ILE A 6 19.69 16.18 -2.60
C ILE A 6 20.94 17.06 -2.55
N ILE A 7 21.24 17.59 -1.36
CA ILE A 7 22.41 18.44 -1.09
C ILE A 7 23.30 17.67 -0.11
N SER A 8 24.57 17.48 -0.48
CA SER A 8 25.53 16.71 0.29
C SER A 8 26.95 17.14 -0.06
N ASP A 9 27.82 17.18 0.95
CA ASP A 9 29.26 17.36 0.78
C ASP A 9 29.99 16.03 0.48
N GLU A 10 29.32 14.91 0.76
CA GLU A 10 29.81 13.56 0.45
C GLU A 10 29.50 13.14 -1.00
N PRO A 11 30.43 12.46 -1.68
CA PRO A 11 30.22 11.97 -3.04
C PRO A 11 29.13 10.90 -3.10
N ASP A 12 28.41 10.85 -4.23
CA ASP A 12 27.41 9.82 -4.57
C ASP A 12 26.22 9.64 -3.61
N MET A 13 25.94 10.62 -2.74
CA MET A 13 24.74 10.57 -1.89
C MET A 13 23.44 10.55 -2.71
N SER A 14 23.44 11.09 -3.93
CA SER A 14 22.30 10.99 -4.85
C SER A 14 21.98 9.54 -5.23
N GLY A 15 23.00 8.73 -5.53
CA GLY A 15 22.84 7.31 -5.85
C GLY A 15 22.29 6.51 -4.67
N ILE A 16 22.82 6.76 -3.47
CA ILE A 16 22.37 6.09 -2.24
C ILE A 16 20.91 6.37 -1.95
N VAL A 17 20.47 7.63 -1.99
CA VAL A 17 19.07 8.01 -1.72
C VAL A 17 18.13 7.43 -2.78
N LYS A 18 18.49 7.51 -4.06
CA LYS A 18 17.71 6.90 -5.15
C LYS A 18 17.56 5.39 -4.97
N SER A 19 18.63 4.71 -4.56
CA SER A 19 18.63 3.28 -4.28
C SER A 19 17.70 2.93 -3.10
N ALA A 20 17.74 3.72 -2.02
CA ALA A 20 16.87 3.53 -0.86
C ALA A 20 15.38 3.72 -1.21
N ILE A 21 15.05 4.75 -1.99
CA ILE A 21 13.68 4.99 -2.49
C ILE A 21 13.21 3.83 -3.37
N ASN A 22 14.04 3.37 -4.30
CA ASN A 22 13.72 2.22 -5.15
C ASN A 22 13.53 0.93 -4.34
N ALA A 23 14.32 0.73 -3.29
CA ALA A 23 14.16 -0.39 -2.40
C ALA A 23 12.83 -0.32 -1.62
N GLU A 24 12.41 0.87 -1.20
CA GLU A 24 11.10 1.07 -0.56
C GLU A 24 9.94 0.80 -1.52
N ILE A 25 10.01 1.30 -2.76
CA ILE A 25 9.01 1.00 -3.80
C ILE A 25 8.84 -0.52 -3.96
N LYS A 26 9.94 -1.27 -4.08
CA LYS A 26 9.88 -2.74 -4.20
C LYS A 26 9.29 -3.41 -2.96
N ARG A 27 9.61 -2.93 -1.76
CA ARG A 27 9.02 -3.45 -0.52
C ARG A 27 7.51 -3.21 -0.48
N LEU A 28 7.06 -2.02 -0.85
CA LEU A 28 5.65 -1.66 -0.92
C LEU A 28 4.91 -2.50 -1.97
N GLU A 29 5.51 -2.77 -3.14
CA GLU A 29 4.93 -3.65 -4.16
C GLU A 29 4.73 -5.09 -3.64
N VAL A 30 5.71 -5.65 -2.94
CA VAL A 30 5.55 -6.98 -2.29
C VAL A 30 4.47 -6.94 -1.21
N GLY A 31 4.40 -5.86 -0.43
CA GLY A 31 3.34 -5.64 0.56
C GLY A 31 1.95 -5.58 -0.10
N LEU A 32 1.84 -4.90 -1.25
CA LEU A 32 0.63 -4.76 -2.03
C LEU A 32 0.14 -6.12 -2.55
N GLU A 33 1.04 -6.95 -3.09
CA GLU A 33 0.70 -8.31 -3.53
C GLU A 33 0.17 -9.16 -2.37
N LYS A 34 0.82 -9.08 -1.20
CA LYS A 34 0.39 -9.82 -0.01
C LYS A 34 -1.00 -9.39 0.45
N THR A 35 -1.25 -8.10 0.64
CA THR A 35 -2.57 -7.61 1.10
C THR A 35 -3.67 -7.91 0.09
N ASN A 36 -3.39 -7.77 -1.22
CA ASN A 36 -4.34 -8.16 -2.27
C ASN A 36 -4.72 -9.64 -2.21
N ARG A 37 -3.77 -10.53 -1.90
CA ARG A 37 -4.07 -11.95 -1.72
C ARG A 37 -4.95 -12.21 -0.50
N GLU A 38 -4.71 -11.54 0.62
CA GLU A 38 -5.55 -11.69 1.81
C GLU A 38 -6.97 -11.13 1.58
N ILE A 39 -7.09 -9.97 0.91
CA ILE A 39 -8.38 -9.42 0.49
C ILE A 39 -9.16 -10.41 -0.38
N ARG A 40 -8.52 -11.01 -1.39
CA ARG A 40 -9.16 -12.01 -2.26
C ARG A 40 -9.70 -13.21 -1.49
N LYS A 41 -9.00 -13.66 -0.44
CA LYS A 41 -9.51 -14.76 0.41
C LYS A 41 -10.82 -14.39 1.10
N PHE A 42 -10.96 -13.14 1.57
CA PHE A 42 -12.22 -12.68 2.14
C PHE A 42 -13.30 -12.54 1.08
N GLU A 43 -12.96 -11.96 -0.08
CA GLU A 43 -13.91 -11.83 -1.20
C GLU A 43 -14.44 -13.19 -1.65
N GLU A 44 -13.57 -14.19 -1.79
CA GLU A 44 -13.93 -15.57 -2.12
C GLU A 44 -14.74 -16.25 -1.00
N LYS A 45 -14.30 -16.11 0.25
CA LYS A 45 -14.97 -16.70 1.42
C LYS A 45 -16.41 -16.22 1.56
N TYR A 46 -16.65 -14.94 1.33
CA TYR A 46 -17.95 -14.31 1.51
C TYR A 46 -18.72 -14.13 0.21
N SER A 47 -18.12 -14.43 -0.95
CA SER A 47 -18.70 -14.16 -2.28
C SER A 47 -19.16 -12.70 -2.42
N LEU A 48 -18.39 -11.77 -1.85
CA LEU A 48 -18.67 -10.34 -1.81
C LEU A 48 -17.45 -9.58 -2.31
N SER A 49 -17.62 -8.56 -3.14
CA SER A 49 -16.51 -7.65 -3.45
C SER A 49 -16.17 -6.78 -2.25
N SER A 50 -14.91 -6.34 -2.15
CA SER A 50 -14.49 -5.36 -1.15
C SER A 50 -15.30 -4.05 -1.23
N SER A 51 -15.82 -3.71 -2.42
CA SER A 51 -16.62 -2.51 -2.62
C SER A 51 -18.03 -2.64 -2.03
N GLU A 52 -18.59 -3.84 -2.03
CA GLU A 52 -19.88 -4.15 -1.41
C GLU A 52 -19.71 -4.25 0.10
N PHE A 53 -18.64 -4.92 0.55
CA PHE A 53 -18.26 -5.02 1.95
C PHE A 53 -18.22 -3.63 2.63
N LEU A 54 -17.52 -2.67 2.02
CA LEU A 54 -17.39 -1.30 2.53
C LEU A 54 -18.68 -0.47 2.51
N LYS A 55 -19.68 -0.85 1.71
CA LYS A 55 -20.92 -0.06 1.51
C LYS A 55 -22.01 -0.33 2.53
N GLY A 56 -21.96 -1.45 3.25
CA GLY A 56 -23.04 -1.76 4.16
C GLY A 56 -23.03 -3.13 4.83
N THR A 57 -21.98 -3.94 4.65
CA THR A 57 -21.87 -5.18 5.42
C THR A 57 -21.59 -4.86 6.88
N THR A 58 -22.35 -5.46 7.77
CA THR A 58 -22.14 -5.40 9.22
C THR A 58 -21.41 -6.65 9.70
N ALA A 59 -20.73 -6.58 10.84
CA ALA A 59 -20.00 -7.71 11.39
C ALA A 59 -20.93 -8.93 11.65
N ASP A 60 -22.18 -8.68 12.03
CA ASP A 60 -23.20 -9.71 12.27
C ASP A 60 -23.57 -10.52 11.02
N GLU A 61 -23.32 -9.99 9.83
CA GLU A 61 -23.57 -10.67 8.54
C GLU A 61 -22.40 -11.57 8.12
N LEU A 62 -21.25 -11.46 8.79
CA LEU A 62 -20.08 -12.30 8.53
C LEU A 62 -20.09 -13.52 9.47
N GLN A 63 -19.91 -14.71 8.91
CA GLN A 63 -19.73 -15.93 9.70
C GLN A 63 -18.56 -15.81 10.72
N GLY A 64 -17.50 -15.07 10.36
CA GLY A 64 -16.38 -14.76 11.25
C GLY A 64 -16.60 -13.57 12.20
N GLY A 65 -17.78 -12.96 12.18
CA GLY A 65 -18.16 -11.84 13.05
C GLY A 65 -17.20 -10.65 12.96
N ASP A 66 -16.98 -10.02 14.11
CA ASP A 66 -16.08 -8.87 14.27
C ASP A 66 -14.64 -9.17 13.86
N GLU A 67 -14.15 -10.41 14.03
CA GLU A 67 -12.77 -10.74 13.73
C GLU A 67 -12.47 -10.60 12.22
N ASP A 68 -13.31 -11.22 11.39
CA ASP A 68 -13.17 -11.13 9.95
C ASP A 68 -13.46 -9.72 9.45
N TYR A 69 -14.43 -9.02 10.05
CA TYR A 69 -14.73 -7.64 9.73
C TYR A 69 -13.51 -6.73 9.94
N ILE A 70 -12.88 -6.82 11.12
CA ILE A 70 -11.71 -6.02 11.48
C ILE A 70 -10.53 -6.37 10.58
N ARG A 71 -10.27 -7.65 10.34
CA ARG A 71 -9.16 -8.10 9.49
C ARG A 71 -9.34 -7.62 8.05
N TRP A 72 -10.51 -7.82 7.45
CA TRP A 72 -10.75 -7.42 6.07
C TRP A 72 -10.69 -5.90 5.91
N SER A 73 -11.33 -5.14 6.80
CA SER A 73 -11.23 -3.68 6.83
C SER A 73 -9.78 -3.21 6.98
N GLY A 74 -9.01 -3.89 7.84
CA GLY A 74 -7.60 -3.63 8.04
C GLY A 74 -6.77 -3.82 6.78
N GLU A 75 -6.94 -4.94 6.08
CA GLU A 75 -6.24 -5.20 4.81
C GLU A 75 -6.60 -4.16 3.74
N LEU A 76 -7.87 -3.76 3.64
CA LEU A 76 -8.29 -2.73 2.70
C LEU A 76 -7.62 -1.38 2.97
N LYS A 77 -7.50 -1.00 4.24
CA LYS A 77 -6.82 0.24 4.66
C LYS A 77 -5.30 0.17 4.44
N ILE A 78 -4.69 -0.99 4.64
CA ILE A 78 -3.28 -1.22 4.32
C ILE A 78 -3.05 -1.05 2.82
N ARG A 79 -3.89 -1.67 1.98
CA ARG A 79 -3.81 -1.55 0.53
C ARG A 79 -3.90 -0.09 0.08
N GLU A 80 -4.88 0.66 0.59
CA GLU A 80 -5.07 2.08 0.28
C GLU A 80 -3.80 2.88 0.57
N ARG A 81 -3.26 2.75 1.80
CA ARG A 81 -2.04 3.45 2.20
C ARG A 81 -0.83 3.08 1.34
N ILE A 82 -0.65 1.80 1.01
CA ILE A 82 0.45 1.35 0.16
C ILE A 82 0.34 1.98 -1.25
N LEU A 83 -0.87 2.04 -1.81
CA LEU A 83 -1.09 2.65 -3.13
C LEU A 83 -0.77 4.15 -3.10
N GLU A 84 -1.21 4.88 -2.08
CA GLU A 84 -0.88 6.30 -1.91
C GLU A 84 0.63 6.54 -1.79
N ASP A 85 1.33 5.72 -1.00
CA ASP A 85 2.77 5.87 -0.79
C ASP A 85 3.55 5.49 -2.06
N LEU A 86 3.13 4.45 -2.78
CA LEU A 86 3.68 4.10 -4.10
C LEU A 86 3.50 5.22 -5.11
N GLU A 87 2.32 5.85 -5.16
CA GLU A 87 2.06 6.98 -6.03
C GLU A 87 3.04 8.13 -5.74
N LYS A 88 3.14 8.54 -4.47
CA LYS A 88 4.05 9.62 -4.05
C LYS A 88 5.50 9.33 -4.41
N LEU A 89 5.98 8.10 -4.19
CA LEU A 89 7.37 7.72 -4.44
C LEU A 89 7.70 7.59 -5.93
N LYS A 90 6.78 7.07 -6.74
CA LYS A 90 6.96 6.91 -8.19
C LYS A 90 6.87 8.24 -8.95
N ASP A 91 6.18 9.22 -8.37
CA ASP A 91 6.00 10.57 -8.92
C ASP A 91 7.12 11.56 -8.54
N ILE A 92 8.21 11.07 -7.93
CA ILE A 92 9.38 11.89 -7.58
C ILE A 92 10.18 12.26 -8.83
N GLU A 93 10.32 13.57 -9.05
CA GLU A 93 11.28 14.15 -9.99
C GLU A 93 12.58 14.48 -9.26
N TYR A 94 13.68 13.80 -9.63
CA TYR A 94 15.00 14.08 -9.07
C TYR A 94 15.62 15.27 -9.80
N VAL A 95 15.77 16.39 -9.08
CA VAL A 95 16.43 17.58 -9.62
C VAL A 95 17.92 17.56 -9.30
N ALA A 96 18.74 17.82 -10.31
CA ALA A 96 20.17 18.06 -10.11
C ALA A 96 20.39 19.39 -9.39
N ASN A 97 21.55 19.50 -8.72
CA ASN A 97 22.09 20.81 -8.34
C ASN A 97 22.57 21.56 -9.56
#